data_AF-A0A327WCW3-F1
#
_entry.id   AF-A0A327WCW3-F1
#
_cell.length_a   1.000
_cell.length_b   1.000
_cell.length_c   1.000
_cell.angle_alpha   90.00
_cell.angle_beta   90.00
_cell.angle_gamma   90.00
#
_symmetry.space_group_name_H-M   'P 1'
#
loop_
_entity.id
_entity.type
_entity.pdbx_description
1 polymer ?
#
loop_
_entity_poly.entity_id
_entity_poly.type
_entity_poly.pdbx_seq_one_letter_code
_entity_poly.pdbx_strand_id
1 'polypeptide(L)'
;MAAPSPPYGTVPPTPGAEPLPELDVPPPGRQHRLTVLLRLLLLVPHAIVLAVLSFLTFFVVVVAWFATLVLGRVPDPLWRWLAGYVAYETRFDASAMLLTDRYPPFQVLGEPAGYPVRVLLRATPLNRLAVFFRLILVIPAAIVTSLAVAGWWAVALVTWLIVLILGRMPQPLFEATAAVLRYRMRVSAYLLLLTSAYPKRLFGDQSSADAAIGVVRGPSATRPLMMSTAGQVLVGLFLVLGLVSGGSSAATGDHDSGSGSGYDSAPVGAR
;
A
#
# COMPACT_ATOMS: atom_id res chain seq x y z
N MET A 1 31.60 15.08 14.78
CA MET A 1 30.72 15.52 13.67
C MET A 1 29.71 14.40 13.45
N ALA A 2 28.50 14.53 14.00
CA ALA A 2 27.47 13.49 13.87
C ALA A 2 27.05 13.39 12.40
N ALA A 3 27.11 12.20 11.82
CA ALA A 3 26.58 11.96 10.48
C ALA A 3 25.11 12.41 10.45
N PRO A 4 24.66 13.11 9.40
CA PRO A 4 23.25 13.48 9.28
C PRO A 4 22.41 12.21 9.41
N SER A 5 21.46 12.23 10.35
CA SER A 5 20.52 11.14 10.55
C SER A 5 19.92 10.78 9.19
N PRO A 6 19.90 9.50 8.78
CA PRO A 6 19.25 9.13 7.54
C PRO A 6 17.80 9.64 7.58
N PRO A 7 17.29 10.21 6.47
CA PRO A 7 16.00 10.92 6.45
C PRO A 7 14.78 10.02 6.75
N TYR A 8 15.00 8.71 6.89
CA TYR A 8 14.03 7.66 7.22
C TYR A 8 14.72 6.69 8.19
N GLY A 9 14.01 6.23 9.23
CA GLY A 9 14.64 5.43 10.28
C GLY A 9 15.41 4.22 9.74
N THR A 10 16.69 4.11 10.07
CA THR A 10 17.53 2.97 9.69
C THR A 10 17.62 1.99 10.83
N VAL A 11 17.21 0.75 10.58
CA VAL A 11 17.42 -0.37 11.49
C VAL A 11 18.89 -0.80 11.39
N PRO A 12 19.59 -1.03 12.51
CA PRO A 12 20.91 -1.66 12.49
C PRO A 12 20.86 -2.95 11.66
N PRO A 13 21.85 -3.20 10.79
CA PRO A 13 21.87 -4.42 9.99
C PRO A 13 21.97 -5.64 10.90
N THR A 14 20.93 -6.47 10.95
CA THR A 14 21.02 -7.82 11.51
C THR A 14 21.68 -8.71 10.45
N PRO A 15 22.83 -9.34 10.72
CA PRO A 15 23.48 -10.24 9.79
C PRO A 15 22.51 -11.36 9.36
N GLY A 16 22.32 -11.54 8.04
CA GLY A 16 21.46 -12.60 7.48
C GLY A 16 19.98 -12.25 7.28
N ALA A 17 19.52 -11.06 7.67
CA ALA A 17 18.14 -10.63 7.43
C ALA A 17 17.98 -9.89 6.10
N GLU A 18 17.02 -10.31 5.27
CA GLU A 18 16.68 -9.62 4.02
C GLU A 18 16.07 -8.23 4.34
N PRO A 19 16.54 -7.14 3.71
CA PRO A 19 16.11 -5.77 4.02
C PRO A 19 14.72 -5.49 3.43
N LEU A 20 13.69 -6.03 4.09
CA LEU A 20 12.29 -5.75 3.76
C LEU A 20 11.91 -4.35 4.26
N PRO A 21 11.10 -3.59 3.50
CA PRO A 21 10.45 -2.40 4.02
C PRO A 21 9.62 -2.72 5.25
N GLU A 22 9.81 -1.92 6.30
CA GLU A 22 9.07 -2.04 7.55
C GLU A 22 8.14 -0.84 7.72
N LEU A 23 6.96 -1.14 8.25
CA LEU A 23 5.93 -0.17 8.58
C LEU A 23 5.77 -0.16 10.09
N ASP A 24 5.85 1.02 10.68
CA ASP A 24 5.57 1.24 12.10
C ASP A 24 4.27 2.04 12.24
N VAL A 25 3.30 1.42 12.90
CA VAL A 25 1.97 1.96 13.23
C VAL A 25 1.71 1.63 14.70
N PRO A 26 1.24 2.60 15.51
CA PRO A 26 0.92 2.36 16.91
C PRO A 26 -0.30 1.44 17.05
N PRO A 27 -0.47 0.79 18.22
CA PRO A 27 -1.64 -0.05 18.50
C PRO A 27 -2.96 0.73 18.41
N PRO A 28 -4.10 0.04 18.18
CA PRO A 28 -5.40 0.68 18.00
C PRO A 28 -5.81 1.47 19.25
N GLY A 29 -5.73 2.80 19.15
CA GLY A 29 -6.16 3.75 20.18
C GLY A 29 -7.64 4.12 20.08
N ARG A 30 -8.10 4.93 21.04
CA ARG A 30 -9.40 5.61 20.96
C ARG A 30 -9.41 6.57 19.76
N GLN A 31 -10.53 6.62 19.04
CA GLN A 31 -10.75 7.51 17.91
C GLN A 31 -11.93 8.46 18.18
N HIS A 32 -11.79 9.71 17.79
CA HIS A 32 -12.88 10.68 17.87
C HIS A 32 -13.94 10.39 16.78
N ARG A 33 -15.21 10.28 17.18
CA ARG A 33 -16.29 9.91 16.24
C ARG A 33 -16.51 10.96 15.14
N LEU A 34 -16.30 12.24 15.47
CA LEU A 34 -16.41 13.34 14.52
C LEU A 34 -15.29 13.32 13.48
N THR A 35 -14.05 12.99 13.88
CA THR A 35 -12.94 12.86 12.94
C THR A 35 -13.10 11.65 12.04
N VAL A 36 -13.75 10.58 12.51
CA VAL A 36 -14.11 9.40 11.70
C VAL A 36 -15.23 9.72 10.71
N LEU A 37 -16.27 10.43 11.15
CA LEU A 37 -17.40 10.84 10.29
C LEU A 37 -16.94 11.77 9.16
N LEU A 38 -16.21 12.83 9.53
CA LEU A 38 -15.73 13.85 8.58
C LEU A 38 -14.46 13.42 7.84
N ARG A 39 -13.91 12.25 8.16
CA ARG A 39 -12.65 11.76 7.60
C ARG A 39 -12.66 11.73 6.08
N LEU A 40 -13.75 11.25 5.50
CA LEU A 40 -13.88 11.09 4.06
C LEU A 40 -13.83 12.45 3.35
N LEU A 41 -14.44 13.49 3.94
CA LEU A 41 -14.38 14.86 3.45
C LEU A 41 -13.00 15.50 3.69
N LEU A 42 -12.40 15.27 4.87
CA LEU A 42 -11.08 15.79 5.25
C LEU A 42 -9.92 15.20 4.40
N LEU A 43 -10.11 14.01 3.83
CA LEU A 43 -9.13 13.34 2.97
C LEU A 43 -9.22 13.78 1.51
N VAL A 44 -10.29 14.48 1.08
CA VAL A 44 -10.42 14.96 -0.31
C VAL A 44 -9.25 15.85 -0.74
N PRO A 45 -8.79 16.84 0.07
CA PRO A 45 -7.60 17.63 -0.27
C PRO A 45 -6.35 16.76 -0.41
N HIS A 46 -6.17 15.76 0.46
CA HIS A 46 -5.03 14.83 0.36
C HIS A 46 -5.08 13.96 -0.88
N ALA A 47 -6.26 13.54 -1.31
CA ALA A 47 -6.44 12.75 -2.53
C ALA A 47 -5.99 13.56 -3.77
N ILE A 48 -6.31 14.86 -3.81
CA ILE A 48 -5.85 15.77 -4.88
C ILE A 48 -4.32 15.88 -4.86
N VAL A 49 -3.72 16.11 -3.69
CA VAL A 49 -2.27 16.18 -3.54
C VAL A 49 -1.61 14.86 -3.96
N LEU A 50 -2.18 13.72 -3.56
CA LEU A 50 -1.69 12.39 -3.93
C LEU A 50 -1.77 12.16 -5.45
N ALA A 51 -2.83 12.62 -6.11
CA ALA A 51 -2.97 12.53 -7.56
C ALA A 51 -1.91 13.36 -8.31
N VAL A 52 -1.61 14.57 -7.83
CA VAL A 52 -0.51 15.39 -8.39
C VAL A 52 0.84 14.71 -8.14
N LEU A 53 1.06 14.21 -6.92
CA LEU A 53 2.28 13.51 -6.55
C LEU A 53 2.50 12.23 -7.35
N SER A 54 1.45 11.46 -7.63
CA SER A 54 1.54 10.22 -8.41
C SER A 54 1.91 10.53 -9.86
N PHE A 55 1.34 11.58 -10.43
CA PHE A 55 1.71 12.08 -11.75
C PHE A 55 3.18 12.51 -11.82
N LEU A 56 3.67 13.29 -10.85
CA LEU A 56 5.09 13.66 -10.79
C LEU A 56 6.00 12.45 -10.59
N THR A 57 5.59 11.54 -9.71
CA THR A 57 6.34 10.32 -9.38
C THR A 57 6.48 9.39 -10.58
N PHE A 58 5.47 9.32 -11.45
CA PHE A 58 5.56 8.56 -12.69
C PHE A 58 6.79 8.95 -13.51
N PHE A 59 7.03 10.24 -13.75
CA PHE A 59 8.22 10.71 -14.49
C PHE A 59 9.52 10.40 -13.72
N VAL A 60 9.52 10.59 -12.40
CA VAL A 60 10.69 10.29 -11.56
C VAL A 60 11.04 8.80 -11.63
N VAL A 61 10.05 7.91 -11.64
CA VAL A 61 10.25 6.45 -11.77
C VAL A 61 10.83 6.10 -13.13
N VAL A 62 10.32 6.70 -14.20
CA VAL A 62 10.85 6.46 -15.55
C VAL A 62 12.34 6.84 -15.60
N VAL A 63 12.71 8.02 -15.11
CA VAL A 63 14.11 8.46 -15.03
C VAL A 63 14.93 7.54 -14.11
N ALA A 64 14.38 7.15 -12.95
CA ALA A 64 15.04 6.25 -12.01
C ALA A 64 15.28 4.87 -12.61
N TRP A 65 14.35 4.35 -13.41
CA TRP A 65 14.48 3.06 -14.09
C TRP A 65 15.67 3.08 -15.05
N PHE A 66 15.75 4.06 -15.94
CA PHE A 66 16.92 4.21 -16.84
C PHE A 66 18.22 4.42 -16.06
N ALA A 67 18.22 5.29 -15.05
CA ALA A 67 19.38 5.53 -14.21
C ALA A 67 19.85 4.23 -13.51
N THR A 68 18.94 3.41 -12.99
CA THR A 68 19.28 2.14 -12.35
C THR A 68 19.83 1.09 -13.31
N LEU A 69 19.38 1.05 -14.56
CA LEU A 69 19.94 0.10 -15.55
C LEU A 69 21.40 0.41 -15.86
N VAL A 70 21.77 1.71 -15.87
CA VAL A 70 23.15 2.16 -16.13
C VAL A 70 24.01 2.07 -14.87
N LEU A 71 23.52 2.58 -13.73
CA LEU A 71 24.29 2.70 -12.47
C LEU A 71 24.20 1.44 -11.58
N GLY A 72 23.21 0.58 -11.77
CA GLY A 72 22.91 -0.53 -10.83
C GLY A 72 22.31 -0.08 -9.48
N ARG A 73 22.05 1.23 -9.31
CA ARG A 73 21.47 1.82 -8.11
C ARG A 73 20.66 3.07 -8.44
N VAL A 74 19.67 3.40 -7.61
CA VAL A 74 18.89 4.63 -7.76
C VAL A 74 19.73 5.82 -7.28
N PRO A 75 19.87 6.91 -8.06
CA PRO A 75 20.48 8.15 -7.59
C PRO A 75 19.80 8.72 -6.34
N ASP A 76 20.58 9.25 -5.40
CA ASP A 76 20.08 9.72 -4.10
C ASP A 76 18.93 10.76 -4.17
N PRO A 77 18.90 11.72 -5.12
CA PRO A 77 17.77 12.64 -5.25
C PRO A 77 16.47 11.94 -5.63
N LEU A 78 16.53 10.99 -6.57
CA LEU A 78 15.37 10.21 -7.02
C LEU A 78 14.90 9.29 -5.91
N TRP A 79 15.83 8.61 -5.23
CA TRP A 79 15.51 7.75 -4.09
C TRP A 79 14.78 8.52 -2.98
N ARG A 80 15.25 9.73 -2.64
CA ARG A 80 14.61 10.58 -1.61
C ARG A 80 13.19 10.99 -1.98
N TRP A 81 12.95 11.33 -3.24
CA TRP A 81 11.60 11.66 -3.74
C TRP A 81 10.67 10.45 -3.65
N LEU A 82 11.11 9.32 -4.20
CA LEU A 82 10.33 8.08 -4.23
C LEU A 82 10.01 7.57 -2.82
N ALA A 83 10.98 7.62 -1.90
CA ALA A 83 10.77 7.28 -0.49
C ALA A 83 9.76 8.21 0.18
N GLY A 84 9.83 9.51 -0.11
CA GLY A 84 8.88 10.51 0.39
C GLY A 84 7.45 10.26 -0.14
N TYR A 85 7.32 9.91 -1.42
CA TYR A 85 6.04 9.52 -2.01
C TYR A 85 5.45 8.28 -1.32
N VAL A 86 6.22 7.20 -1.17
CA VAL A 86 5.74 5.98 -0.48
C VAL A 86 5.34 6.27 0.97
N ALA A 87 6.12 7.08 1.68
CA ALA A 87 5.77 7.50 3.04
C ALA A 87 4.48 8.33 3.06
N TYR A 88 4.29 9.24 2.11
CA TYR A 88 3.06 10.04 1.97
C TYR A 88 1.84 9.18 1.66
N GLU A 89 1.93 8.31 0.64
CA GLU A 89 0.88 7.35 0.28
C GLU A 89 0.50 6.47 1.48
N THR A 90 1.50 5.89 2.17
CA THR A 90 1.24 5.01 3.32
C THR A 90 0.55 5.74 4.48
N ARG A 91 0.89 7.02 4.72
CA ARG A 91 0.21 7.84 5.75
C ARG A 91 -1.22 8.18 5.37
N PHE A 92 -1.46 8.46 4.09
CA PHE A 92 -2.81 8.65 3.56
C PHE A 92 -3.64 7.39 3.73
N ASP A 93 -3.12 6.24 3.28
CA ASP A 93 -3.82 4.95 3.37
C ASP A 93 -4.06 4.55 4.83
N ALA A 94 -3.09 4.72 5.73
CA ALA A 94 -3.29 4.49 7.17
C ALA A 94 -4.43 5.32 7.76
N SER A 95 -4.60 6.55 7.25
CA SER A 95 -5.69 7.43 7.67
C SER A 95 -7.01 7.02 7.03
N ALA A 96 -7.01 6.73 5.73
CA ALA A 96 -8.20 6.29 4.97
C ALA A 96 -8.74 4.95 5.45
N MET A 97 -7.87 4.06 5.94
CA MET A 97 -8.23 2.76 6.51
C MET A 97 -8.51 2.79 8.02
N LEU A 98 -8.55 4.00 8.63
CA LEU A 98 -8.84 4.23 10.05
C LEU A 98 -7.86 3.53 11.02
N LEU A 99 -6.60 3.29 10.60
CA LEU A 99 -5.56 2.74 11.47
C LEU A 99 -5.02 3.76 12.48
N THR A 100 -5.13 5.06 12.16
CA THR A 100 -4.68 6.15 13.04
C THR A 100 -5.74 7.24 13.15
N ASP A 101 -5.96 7.80 14.34
CA ASP A 101 -6.87 8.95 14.51
C ASP A 101 -6.23 10.29 14.10
N ARG A 102 -4.91 10.32 13.90
CA ARG A 102 -4.19 11.57 13.63
C ARG A 102 -4.26 11.94 12.15
N TYR A 103 -4.54 13.21 11.86
CA TYR A 103 -4.61 13.72 10.49
C TYR A 103 -3.22 13.76 9.83
N PRO A 104 -3.05 13.26 8.59
CA PRO A 104 -1.76 13.20 7.93
C PRO A 104 -1.25 14.60 7.55
N PRO A 105 0.01 14.95 7.86
CA PRO A 105 0.57 16.23 7.45
C PRO A 105 0.83 16.26 5.93
N PHE A 106 0.70 17.44 5.31
CA PHE A 106 1.05 17.70 3.89
C PHE A 106 2.57 17.76 3.64
N GLN A 107 3.33 16.92 4.33
CA GLN A 107 4.79 16.88 4.22
C GLN A 107 5.23 15.68 3.39
N VAL A 108 5.74 15.95 2.19
CA VAL A 108 6.17 14.90 1.25
C VAL A 108 7.59 14.42 1.55
N LEU A 109 8.51 15.35 1.82
CA LEU A 109 9.92 15.03 2.09
C LEU A 109 10.22 15.00 3.59
N GLY A 110 10.91 13.94 4.02
CA GLY A 110 11.35 13.73 5.40
C GLY A 110 10.28 13.13 6.33
N GLU A 111 10.73 12.61 7.47
CA GLU A 111 9.84 12.17 8.54
C GLU A 111 9.22 13.38 9.27
N PRO A 112 7.88 13.49 9.34
CA PRO A 112 7.25 14.55 10.11
C PRO A 112 7.51 14.31 11.60
N ALA A 113 7.98 15.35 12.27
CA ALA A 113 8.25 15.29 13.70
C ALA A 113 6.99 14.85 14.47
N GLY A 114 7.08 13.71 15.17
CA GLY A 114 6.01 13.22 16.04
C GLY A 114 4.79 12.59 15.36
N TYR A 115 4.84 12.28 14.05
CA TYR A 115 3.76 11.52 13.40
C TYR A 115 3.87 10.01 13.70
N PRO A 116 2.75 9.32 14.01
CA PRO A 116 2.77 7.94 14.45
C PRO A 116 3.11 6.91 13.38
N VAL A 117 2.82 7.17 12.10
CA VAL A 117 3.09 6.22 11.01
C VAL A 117 4.46 6.49 10.41
N ARG A 118 5.38 5.53 10.51
CA ARG A 118 6.74 5.63 9.97
C ARG A 118 7.04 4.51 8.98
N VAL A 119 7.70 4.85 7.89
CA VAL A 119 8.11 3.90 6.85
C VAL A 119 9.63 3.84 6.85
N LEU A 120 10.16 2.67 7.17
CA LEU A 120 11.60 2.44 7.28
C LEU A 120 12.07 1.80 5.97
N LEU A 121 12.79 2.58 5.17
CA LEU A 121 13.29 2.19 3.86
C LEU A 121 14.83 2.17 3.88
N ARG A 122 15.41 1.11 3.30
CA ARG A 122 16.86 0.98 3.15
C ARG A 122 17.22 0.97 1.66
N ALA A 123 18.11 1.88 1.27
CA ALA A 123 18.74 1.81 -0.04
C ALA A 123 19.59 0.53 -0.12
N THR A 124 19.21 -0.36 -1.02
CA THR A 124 19.90 -1.64 -1.27
C THR A 124 20.41 -1.63 -2.72
N PRO A 125 21.53 -2.27 -3.07
CA PRO A 125 21.91 -2.43 -4.47
C PRO A 125 20.83 -3.18 -5.25
N LEU A 126 20.56 -2.77 -6.50
CA LEU A 126 19.55 -3.37 -7.36
C LEU A 126 20.22 -4.21 -8.45
N ASN A 127 19.72 -5.42 -8.69
CA ASN A 127 20.14 -6.20 -9.84
C ASN A 127 19.50 -5.63 -11.12
N ARG A 128 20.31 -5.31 -12.13
CA ARG A 128 19.86 -4.70 -13.40
C ARG A 128 18.83 -5.57 -14.13
N LEU A 129 19.04 -6.89 -14.15
CA LEU A 129 18.10 -7.84 -14.75
C LEU A 129 16.76 -7.85 -14.00
N ALA A 130 16.81 -7.81 -12.67
CA ALA A 130 15.60 -7.74 -11.85
C ALA A 130 14.84 -6.43 -12.05
N VAL A 131 15.54 -5.31 -12.31
CA VAL A 131 14.93 -4.03 -12.68
C VAL A 131 14.25 -4.08 -14.05
N PHE A 132 14.91 -4.69 -15.03
CA PHE A 132 14.36 -4.82 -16.38
C PHE A 132 13.08 -5.68 -16.38
N PHE A 133 13.13 -6.84 -15.71
CA PHE A 133 11.97 -7.73 -15.57
C PHE A 133 11.03 -7.38 -14.42
N ARG A 134 11.23 -6.24 -13.75
CA ARG A 134 10.46 -5.84 -12.57
C ARG A 134 8.96 -5.78 -12.83
N LEU A 135 8.56 -5.30 -14.01
CA LEU A 135 7.15 -5.21 -14.41
C LEU A 135 6.48 -6.58 -14.54
N ILE A 136 7.23 -7.62 -14.90
CA ILE A 136 6.72 -8.99 -14.95
C ILE A 136 6.74 -9.60 -13.55
N LEU A 137 7.84 -9.41 -12.81
CA LEU A 137 7.99 -9.93 -11.45
C LEU A 137 6.95 -9.36 -10.49
N VAL A 138 6.49 -8.12 -10.68
CA VAL A 138 5.49 -7.54 -9.79
C VAL A 138 4.10 -8.15 -10.00
N ILE A 139 3.79 -8.73 -11.16
CA ILE A 139 2.42 -9.16 -11.51
C ILE A 139 1.79 -10.02 -10.40
N PRO A 140 2.45 -11.06 -9.86
CA PRO A 140 1.87 -11.87 -8.79
C PRO A 140 1.63 -11.05 -7.51
N ALA A 141 2.58 -10.21 -7.11
CA ALA A 141 2.42 -9.34 -5.94
C ALA A 141 1.34 -8.26 -6.16
N ALA A 142 1.19 -7.77 -7.39
CA ALA A 142 0.18 -6.80 -7.80
C ALA A 142 -1.22 -7.42 -7.73
N ILE A 143 -1.39 -8.69 -8.13
CA ILE A 143 -2.65 -9.42 -7.99
C ILE A 143 -3.00 -9.59 -6.50
N VAL A 144 -2.05 -10.05 -5.69
CA VAL A 144 -2.31 -10.22 -4.25
C VAL A 144 -2.69 -8.89 -3.59
N THR A 145 -1.98 -7.80 -3.89
CA THR A 145 -2.30 -6.50 -3.31
C THR A 145 -3.61 -5.93 -3.86
N SER A 146 -3.95 -6.15 -5.13
CA SER A 146 -5.21 -5.65 -5.71
C SER A 146 -6.41 -6.36 -5.09
N LEU A 147 -6.35 -7.69 -4.94
CA LEU A 147 -7.38 -8.47 -4.26
C LEU A 147 -7.55 -8.04 -2.80
N ALA A 148 -6.43 -7.91 -2.07
CA ALA A 148 -6.48 -7.53 -0.66
C ALA A 148 -7.07 -6.12 -0.47
N VAL A 149 -6.68 -5.16 -1.30
CA VAL A 149 -7.19 -3.78 -1.25
C VAL A 149 -8.66 -3.72 -1.69
N ALA A 150 -9.04 -4.43 -2.75
CA ALA A 150 -10.42 -4.48 -3.22
C ALA A 150 -11.36 -5.09 -2.15
N GLY A 151 -10.94 -6.18 -1.51
CA GLY A 151 -11.70 -6.78 -0.41
C GLY A 151 -11.81 -5.88 0.81
N TRP A 152 -10.75 -5.14 1.13
CA TRP A 152 -10.80 -4.12 2.17
C TRP A 152 -11.83 -3.02 1.83
N TRP A 153 -11.84 -2.53 0.59
CA TRP A 153 -12.84 -1.55 0.14
C TRP A 153 -14.27 -2.10 0.23
N ALA A 154 -14.49 -3.38 -0.08
CA ALA A 154 -15.80 -4.01 0.05
C ALA A 154 -16.35 -3.98 1.49
N VAL A 155 -15.47 -4.06 2.50
CA VAL A 155 -15.85 -3.97 3.93
C VAL A 155 -15.63 -2.58 4.53
N ALA A 156 -15.20 -1.59 3.75
CA ALA A 156 -14.82 -0.27 4.27
C ALA A 156 -16.00 0.45 4.93
N LEU A 157 -17.21 0.33 4.35
CA LEU A 157 -18.42 0.93 4.92
C LEU A 157 -18.78 0.29 6.27
N VAL A 158 -18.66 -1.03 6.36
CA VAL A 158 -18.92 -1.79 7.60
C VAL A 158 -17.88 -1.45 8.66
N THR A 159 -16.61 -1.41 8.28
CA THR A 159 -15.49 -0.99 9.14
C THR A 159 -15.71 0.42 9.67
N TRP A 160 -16.06 1.36 8.79
CA TRP A 160 -16.33 2.75 9.15
C TRP A 160 -17.48 2.84 10.17
N LEU A 161 -18.57 2.10 9.97
CA LEU A 161 -19.69 2.05 10.91
C LEU A 161 -19.29 1.45 12.26
N ILE A 162 -18.54 0.33 12.25
CA ILE A 162 -18.01 -0.31 13.48
C ILE A 162 -17.18 0.69 14.27
N VAL A 163 -16.23 1.37 13.61
CA VAL A 163 -15.32 2.30 14.29
C VAL A 163 -16.07 3.55 14.78
N LEU A 164 -17.09 4.02 14.04
CA LEU A 164 -17.93 5.15 14.45
C LEU A 164 -18.75 4.84 15.72
N ILE A 165 -19.31 3.63 15.81
CA ILE A 165 -20.12 3.19 16.97
C ILE A 165 -19.23 2.86 18.17
N LEU A 166 -18.16 2.09 17.94
CA LEU A 166 -17.30 1.56 19.00
C LEU A 166 -16.25 2.59 19.46
N GLY A 167 -15.96 3.61 18.65
CA GLY A 167 -14.93 4.62 18.93
C GLY A 167 -13.51 4.06 18.95
N ARG A 168 -13.32 2.82 18.47
CA ARG A 168 -12.03 2.14 18.34
C ARG A 168 -12.14 1.01 17.33
N MET A 169 -11.02 0.66 16.71
CA MET A 169 -10.94 -0.48 15.80
C MET A 169 -10.81 -1.79 16.60
N PRO A 170 -11.61 -2.83 16.32
CA PRO A 170 -11.42 -4.16 16.90
C PRO A 170 -10.03 -4.72 16.55
N GLN A 171 -9.41 -5.44 17.48
CA GLN A 171 -8.04 -5.95 17.33
C GLN A 171 -7.83 -6.79 16.05
N PRO A 172 -8.70 -7.78 15.72
CA PRO A 172 -8.50 -8.60 14.52
C PRO A 172 -8.63 -7.80 13.22
N LEU A 173 -9.51 -6.80 13.23
CA LEU A 173 -9.71 -5.90 12.10
C LEU A 173 -8.48 -5.03 11.89
N PHE A 174 -7.95 -4.44 12.97
CA PHE A 174 -6.71 -3.67 12.94
C PHE A 174 -5.53 -4.49 12.39
N GLU A 175 -5.34 -5.72 12.88
CA GLU A 175 -4.28 -6.62 12.41
C GLU A 175 -4.40 -6.86 10.90
N ALA A 176 -5.60 -7.23 10.42
CA ALA A 176 -5.85 -7.51 9.02
C ALA A 176 -5.61 -6.28 8.13
N THR A 177 -6.13 -5.12 8.52
CA THR A 177 -5.92 -3.86 7.78
C THR A 177 -4.46 -3.44 7.77
N ALA A 178 -3.77 -3.56 8.89
CA ALA A 178 -2.35 -3.24 9.00
C ALA A 178 -1.49 -4.16 8.13
N ALA A 179 -1.87 -5.44 8.02
CA ALA A 179 -1.25 -6.39 7.08
C ALA A 179 -1.44 -5.97 5.62
N VAL A 180 -2.66 -5.61 5.21
CA VAL A 180 -2.94 -5.12 3.84
C VAL A 180 -2.13 -3.86 3.54
N LEU A 181 -2.13 -2.88 4.45
CA LEU A 181 -1.37 -1.65 4.29
C LEU A 181 0.14 -1.91 4.19
N ARG A 182 0.68 -2.76 5.07
CA ARG A 182 2.10 -3.14 5.07
C ARG A 182 2.48 -3.83 3.76
N TYR A 183 1.63 -4.72 3.24
CA TYR A 183 1.89 -5.40 1.98
C TYR A 183 1.82 -4.43 0.79
N ARG A 184 0.82 -3.55 0.74
CA ARG A 184 0.70 -2.49 -0.26
C ARG A 184 1.93 -1.60 -0.29
N MET A 185 2.39 -1.12 0.87
CA MET A 185 3.61 -0.31 0.99
C MET A 185 4.85 -1.04 0.44
N ARG A 186 4.99 -2.35 0.72
CA ARG A 186 6.09 -3.17 0.18
C ARG A 186 6.02 -3.31 -1.34
N VAL A 187 4.83 -3.49 -1.89
CA VAL A 187 4.62 -3.55 -3.35
C VAL A 187 4.98 -2.20 -3.98
N SER A 188 4.50 -1.08 -3.43
CA SER A 188 4.88 0.27 -3.88
C SER A 188 6.39 0.48 -3.79
N ALA A 189 7.05 0.09 -2.69
CA ALA A 189 8.50 0.22 -2.54
C ALA A 189 9.29 -0.64 -3.56
N TYR A 190 8.81 -1.85 -3.87
CA TYR A 190 9.43 -2.71 -4.87
C TYR A 190 9.24 -2.12 -6.28
N LEU A 191 8.02 -1.70 -6.63
CA LEU A 191 7.68 -1.09 -7.91
C LEU A 191 8.48 0.19 -8.17
N LEU A 192 8.58 1.05 -7.16
CA LEU A 192 9.28 2.34 -7.22
C LEU A 192 10.79 2.20 -7.00
N LEU A 193 11.35 0.99 -7.14
CA LEU A 193 12.79 0.74 -7.09
C LEU A 193 13.48 1.10 -5.77
N LEU A 194 12.73 1.21 -4.67
CA LEU A 194 13.28 1.56 -3.35
C LEU A 194 13.89 0.35 -2.62
N THR A 195 13.45 -0.86 -2.96
CA THR A 195 13.98 -2.11 -2.40
C THR A 195 14.23 -3.15 -3.50
N SER A 196 15.17 -4.05 -3.27
CA SER A 196 15.37 -5.27 -4.07
C SER A 196 14.58 -6.46 -3.53
N ALA A 197 14.11 -6.40 -2.27
CA ALA A 197 13.42 -7.49 -1.60
C ALA A 197 12.01 -7.68 -2.17
N TYR A 198 11.67 -8.91 -2.55
CA TYR A 198 10.36 -9.21 -3.13
C TYR A 198 9.26 -9.09 -2.06
N PRO A 199 8.08 -8.50 -2.37
CA PRO A 199 7.00 -8.33 -1.41
C PRO A 199 6.48 -9.67 -0.89
N LYS A 200 6.69 -9.94 0.41
CA LYS A 200 6.24 -11.14 1.10
C LYS A 200 5.64 -10.83 2.48
N ARG A 201 5.07 -11.86 3.11
CA ARG A 201 4.54 -11.85 4.48
C ARG A 201 3.28 -10.99 4.64
N LEU A 202 2.27 -11.27 3.83
CA LEU A 202 0.94 -10.69 4.01
C LEU A 202 0.31 -11.11 5.34
N PHE A 203 0.45 -12.37 5.75
CA PHE A 203 -0.11 -12.93 6.99
C PHE A 203 0.74 -12.70 8.25
N GLY A 204 1.51 -11.60 8.28
CA GLY A 204 2.31 -11.22 9.44
C GLY A 204 3.65 -11.94 9.60
N ASP A 205 4.22 -11.79 10.79
CA ASP A 205 5.56 -12.25 11.15
C ASP A 205 5.45 -13.53 11.98
N GLN A 206 5.68 -14.68 11.35
CA GLN A 206 5.26 -15.98 11.88
C GLN A 206 6.28 -16.65 12.83
N SER A 207 7.50 -16.10 12.98
CA SER A 207 8.57 -16.73 13.78
C SER A 207 9.20 -15.81 14.84
N SER A 208 9.72 -16.40 15.91
CA SER A 208 10.47 -15.69 16.98
C SER A 208 11.77 -15.06 16.47
N ALA A 209 12.39 -15.67 15.44
CA ALA A 209 13.56 -15.12 14.76
C ALA A 209 13.19 -13.86 13.95
N ASP A 210 12.02 -13.88 13.30
CA ASP A 210 11.47 -12.70 12.66
C ASP A 210 11.04 -11.60 13.64
N ALA A 211 10.51 -11.99 14.79
CA ALA A 211 10.16 -11.07 15.87
C ALA A 211 11.41 -10.38 16.45
N ALA A 212 12.52 -11.11 16.57
CA ALA A 212 13.81 -10.59 17.01
C ALA A 212 14.41 -9.56 16.01
N ILE A 213 14.13 -9.70 14.71
CA ILE A 213 14.57 -8.77 13.65
C ILE A 213 13.83 -7.42 13.72
N GLY A 214 12.61 -7.39 14.27
CA GLY A 214 11.76 -6.20 14.40
C GLY A 214 11.93 -5.39 15.69
N VAL A 215 12.80 -5.80 16.63
CA VAL A 215 12.89 -5.16 17.96
C VAL A 215 13.67 -3.84 17.88
N VAL A 216 13.00 -2.77 17.46
CA VAL A 216 13.40 -1.40 17.81
C VAL A 216 12.49 -0.93 18.94
N ARG A 217 13.09 -0.38 20.01
CA ARG A 217 12.38 0.06 21.22
C ARG A 217 11.37 1.17 20.88
N GLY A 218 10.08 0.85 20.98
CA GLY A 218 8.94 1.77 20.84
C GLY A 218 7.60 1.01 20.84
N PRO A 219 6.45 1.67 21.09
CA PRO A 219 5.14 1.04 21.05
C PRO A 219 4.66 0.83 19.59
N SER A 220 5.31 -0.09 18.87
CA SER A 220 4.90 -0.49 17.52
C SER A 220 4.00 -1.71 17.55
N ALA A 221 2.88 -1.68 16.82
CA ALA A 221 1.98 -2.84 16.67
C ALA A 221 2.19 -3.62 15.37
N THR A 222 3.01 -3.11 14.46
CA THR A 222 3.26 -3.67 13.13
C THR A 222 4.69 -4.21 12.96
N ARG A 223 5.49 -4.13 14.02
CA ARG A 223 6.89 -4.48 14.05
C ARG A 223 7.31 -5.18 15.36
N PRO A 224 7.21 -6.52 15.44
CA PRO A 224 6.66 -7.42 14.42
C PRO A 224 5.12 -7.42 14.40
N LEU A 225 4.53 -7.69 13.23
CA LEU A 225 3.08 -7.83 13.10
C LEU A 225 2.68 -9.28 13.43
N MET A 226 2.27 -9.51 14.67
CA MET A 226 1.67 -10.78 15.10
C MET A 226 0.19 -10.77 14.73
N MET A 227 -0.28 -11.80 14.03
CA MET A 227 -1.70 -11.93 13.67
C MET A 227 -2.36 -13.03 14.48
N SER A 228 -3.50 -12.71 15.06
CA SER A 228 -4.43 -13.71 15.60
C SER A 228 -5.05 -14.54 14.47
N THR A 229 -5.58 -15.72 14.80
CA THR A 229 -6.33 -16.55 13.84
C THR A 229 -7.50 -15.78 13.22
N ALA A 230 -8.20 -14.97 14.02
CA ALA A 230 -9.28 -14.11 13.53
C ALA A 230 -8.77 -13.05 12.53
N GLY A 231 -7.61 -12.43 12.79
CA GLY A 231 -6.97 -11.51 11.85
C GLY A 231 -6.57 -12.18 10.54
N GLN A 232 -6.04 -13.41 10.59
CA GLN A 232 -5.71 -14.19 9.39
C GLN A 232 -6.96 -14.54 8.56
N VAL A 233 -8.04 -14.96 9.23
CA VAL A 233 -9.33 -15.23 8.57
C VAL A 233 -9.87 -13.98 7.89
N LEU A 234 -9.75 -12.81 8.52
CA LEU A 234 -10.16 -11.54 7.90
C LEU A 234 -9.32 -11.19 6.66
N VAL A 235 -8.00 -11.42 6.67
CA VAL A 235 -7.18 -11.25 5.46
C VAL A 235 -7.64 -12.20 4.36
N GLY A 236 -7.92 -13.46 4.69
CA GLY A 236 -8.48 -14.43 3.76
C GLY A 236 -9.82 -13.97 3.18
N LEU A 237 -10.70 -13.44 4.03
CA LEU A 237 -11.98 -12.86 3.63
C LEU A 237 -11.79 -11.68 2.67
N PHE A 238 -10.82 -10.79 2.90
CA PHE A 238 -10.53 -9.69 1.97
C PHE A 238 -10.06 -10.22 0.61
N LEU A 239 -9.20 -11.24 0.57
CA LEU A 239 -8.79 -11.82 -0.71
C LEU A 239 -9.97 -12.41 -1.49
N VAL A 240 -10.88 -13.11 -0.80
CA VAL A 240 -12.09 -13.69 -1.40
C VAL A 240 -13.04 -12.59 -1.89
N LEU A 241 -13.32 -11.58 -1.06
CA LEU A 241 -14.17 -10.45 -1.44
C LEU A 241 -13.57 -9.63 -2.59
N GLY A 242 -12.25 -9.47 -2.60
CA GLY A 242 -11.50 -8.85 -3.69
C GLY A 242 -11.65 -9.61 -5.00
N LEU A 243 -11.59 -10.94 -4.94
CA LEU A 243 -11.80 -11.79 -6.12
C LEU A 243 -13.23 -11.70 -6.64
N VAL A 244 -14.21 -11.75 -5.74
CA VAL A 244 -15.65 -11.66 -6.10
C VAL A 244 -15.96 -10.30 -6.72
N SER A 245 -15.48 -9.20 -6.11
CA SER A 245 -15.67 -7.85 -6.63
C SER A 245 -14.97 -7.62 -7.97
N GLY A 246 -13.72 -8.08 -8.12
CA GLY A 246 -12.97 -7.97 -9.37
C GLY A 246 -13.54 -8.84 -10.50
N GLY A 247 -14.03 -10.04 -10.19
CA GLY A 247 -14.69 -10.92 -11.16
C GLY A 247 -16.02 -10.36 -11.67
N SER A 248 -16.75 -9.62 -10.83
CA SER A 248 -18.00 -8.96 -11.20
C SER A 248 -17.79 -7.89 -12.28
N SER A 249 -16.69 -7.11 -12.19
CA SER A 249 -16.35 -6.09 -13.18
C SER A 249 -15.86 -6.67 -14.52
N ALA A 250 -15.27 -7.87 -14.51
CA ALA A 250 -14.85 -8.56 -15.73
C ALA A 250 -16.04 -9.20 -16.48
N ALA A 251 -17.05 -9.69 -15.75
CA ALA A 251 -18.24 -10.33 -16.33
C ALA A 251 -19.22 -9.32 -16.98
N THR A 252 -19.27 -8.07 -16.52
CA THR A 252 -20.15 -7.04 -17.10
C THR A 252 -19.63 -6.42 -18.39
N GLY A 253 -18.38 -6.70 -18.80
CA GLY A 253 -17.78 -6.17 -20.03
C GLY A 253 -18.13 -6.94 -21.30
N ASP A 254 -18.82 -8.08 -21.19
CA ASP A 254 -18.96 -9.05 -22.29
C ASP A 254 -20.43 -9.31 -22.70
N HIS A 255 -21.34 -8.37 -22.42
CA HIS A 255 -22.79 -8.47 -22.75
C HIS A 255 -23.28 -7.25 -23.53
N ASP A 256 -22.60 -6.85 -24.62
CA ASP A 256 -23.26 -6.04 -25.66
C ASP A 256 -22.58 -6.19 -27.03
N SER A 257 -22.80 -7.33 -27.69
CA SER A 257 -22.67 -7.37 -29.14
C SER A 257 -23.56 -8.45 -29.74
N GLY A 258 -24.67 -8.03 -30.34
CA GLY A 258 -25.27 -8.75 -31.45
C GLY A 258 -26.59 -9.45 -31.14
N SER A 259 -27.67 -8.69 -30.99
CA SER A 259 -28.99 -9.21 -31.35
C SER A 259 -29.94 -8.10 -31.83
N GLY A 260 -30.26 -8.14 -33.12
CA GLY A 260 -31.62 -7.84 -33.56
C GLY A 260 -31.79 -6.85 -34.72
N SER A 261 -32.50 -7.33 -35.75
CA SER A 261 -33.12 -6.61 -36.88
C SER A 261 -32.17 -6.20 -38.02
N GLY A 262 -32.14 -6.86 -39.18
CA GLY A 262 -33.22 -7.60 -39.83
C GLY A 262 -34.24 -6.63 -40.45
N TYR A 263 -33.78 -5.69 -41.29
CA TYR A 263 -34.63 -4.93 -42.20
C TYR A 263 -34.44 -5.44 -43.64
N ASP A 264 -35.35 -6.34 -43.96
CA ASP A 264 -36.04 -6.56 -45.23
C ASP A 264 -35.76 -5.50 -46.32
N SER A 265 -34.98 -5.85 -47.33
CA SER A 265 -34.84 -5.07 -48.57
C SER A 265 -35.69 -5.71 -49.67
N ALA A 266 -36.93 -5.24 -49.83
CA ALA A 266 -37.76 -5.53 -50.98
C ALA A 266 -37.26 -4.77 -52.23
N PRO A 267 -37.31 -5.35 -53.44
CA PRO A 267 -36.97 -4.62 -54.67
C PRO A 267 -38.21 -3.86 -55.17
N VAL A 268 -38.15 -2.53 -55.18
CA VAL A 268 -39.08 -1.69 -55.94
C VAL A 268 -38.37 -1.23 -57.20
N GLY A 269 -38.79 -1.79 -58.33
CA GLY A 269 -38.47 -1.27 -59.65
C GLY A 269 -39.24 0.01 -59.93
N ALA A 270 -38.55 1.01 -60.48
CA ALA A 270 -39.17 2.06 -61.29
C ALA A 270 -38.13 2.69 -62.24
N ARG A 271 -38.34 2.40 -63.53
CA ARG A 271 -37.78 3.01 -64.76
C ARG A 271 -36.46 2.45 -65.28
#